data_AF-A0A946XFX2-F1
#
_entry.id   AF-A0A946XFX2-F1
#
_cell.length_a   1.000
_cell.length_b   1.000
_cell.length_c   1.000
_cell.angle_alpha   90.00
_cell.angle_beta   90.00
_cell.angle_gamma   90.00
#
_symmetry.space_group_name_H-M   'P 1'
#
loop_
_entity.id
_entity.type
_entity.pdbx_description
1 polymer ?
#
loop_
_entity_poly.entity_id
_entity_poly.type
_entity_poly.pdbx_seq_one_letter_code
_entity_poly.pdbx_strand_id
1 'polypeptide(L)' 'MSNLSKRSTVYFDPAIHQALRLKAASTHLSVSDLVNEAVRVHLTEDQEDLQAFTDRVNEPEMSYETLLNDLKKHGKI' A
#
# COMPACT_ATOMS: atom_id res chain seq x y z
N MET A 1 20.41 -19.55 16.72
CA MET A 1 20.41 -19.57 15.25
C MET A 1 19.11 -18.96 14.79
N SER A 2 19.15 -17.76 14.21
CA SER A 2 17.97 -17.11 13.66
C SER A 2 17.48 -17.91 12.45
N ASN A 3 16.22 -18.33 12.47
CA ASN A 3 15.61 -18.95 11.29
C ASN A 3 15.53 -17.89 10.18
N LEU A 4 16.25 -18.10 9.07
CA LEU A 4 16.28 -17.20 7.91
C LEU A 4 14.93 -17.18 7.15
N SER A 5 14.11 -18.23 7.31
CA SER A 5 12.76 -18.28 6.75
C SER A 5 11.88 -19.21 7.59
N LYS A 6 10.56 -18.99 7.51
CA LYS A 6 9.55 -19.88 8.09
C LYS A 6 8.58 -20.32 7.00
N ARG A 7 8.41 -21.64 6.84
CA ARG A 7 7.50 -22.21 5.83
C ARG A 7 6.06 -21.90 6.20
N SER A 8 5.29 -21.40 5.23
CA SER A 8 3.84 -21.23 5.30
C SER A 8 3.19 -21.86 4.06
N THR A 9 1.93 -22.25 4.17
CA THR A 9 1.13 -22.73 3.03
C THR A 9 -0.01 -21.74 2.81
N VAL A 10 -0.14 -21.23 1.60
CA VAL A 10 -1.16 -20.26 1.20
C VAL A 10 -1.90 -20.76 -0.02
N TYR A 11 -3.21 -20.52 -0.07
CA TYR A 11 -4.04 -20.82 -1.24
C TYR A 11 -4.16 -19.55 -2.08
N PHE A 12 -3.95 -19.69 -3.38
CA PHE A 12 -4.14 -18.62 -4.35
C PHE A 12 -5.31 -18.96 -5.27
N ASP A 13 -5.99 -17.93 -5.76
CA ASP A 13 -6.82 -18.08 -6.96
C ASP A 13 -5.98 -18.66 -8.11
N PRO A 14 -6.48 -19.65 -8.89
CA PRO A 14 -5.70 -20.30 -9.94
C PRO A 14 -5.17 -19.33 -11.01
N ALA A 15 -5.94 -18.32 -11.41
CA ALA A 15 -5.52 -17.35 -12.41
C ALA A 15 -4.44 -16.42 -11.85
N ILE A 16 -4.58 -16.00 -10.59
CA ILE A 16 -3.57 -15.20 -9.88
C ILE A 16 -2.26 -15.98 -9.72
N HIS A 17 -2.34 -17.25 -9.31
CA HIS A 17 -1.16 -18.10 -9.18
C HIS A 17 -0.43 -18.27 -10.52
N GLN A 18 -1.17 -18.42 -11.62
CA GLN A 18 -0.58 -18.49 -12.95
C GLN A 18 0.15 -17.19 -13.32
N ALA A 19 -0.48 -16.03 -13.10
CA ALA A 19 0.13 -14.73 -13.33
C ALA A 19 1.40 -14.54 -12.47
N LEU A 20 1.36 -14.95 -11.20
CA LEU A 20 2.48 -14.86 -10.27
C LEU A 20 3.66 -15.73 -10.71
N ARG A 21 3.39 -16.94 -11.22
CA ARG A 21 4.41 -17.82 -11.81
C ARG A 21 5.07 -17.22 -13.06
N LEU A 22 4.28 -16.58 -13.93
CA LEU A 22 4.82 -15.89 -15.10
C LEU A 22 5.70 -14.70 -14.70
N LYS A 23 5.25 -13.90 -13.73
CA LYS A 23 6.02 -12.78 -13.17
C LYS A 23 7.35 -13.29 -12.59
N ALA A 24 7.30 -14.30 -11.74
CA ALA A 24 8.48 -14.94 -11.15
C ALA A 24 9.51 -15.36 -12.21
N ALA A 25 9.04 -16.04 -13.27
CA ALA A 25 9.90 -16.44 -14.38
C ALA A 25 10.51 -15.24 -15.12
N SER A 26 9.73 -14.18 -15.40
CA SER A 26 10.24 -12.99 -16.08
C SER A 26 11.25 -12.19 -15.25
N THR A 27 11.08 -12.14 -13.93
CA THR A 27 11.94 -11.36 -13.03
C THR A 27 13.09 -12.17 -12.44
N HIS A 28 13.20 -13.45 -12.77
CA HIS A 28 14.19 -14.37 -12.20
C HIS A 28 14.13 -14.44 -10.66
N LEU A 29 12.91 -14.33 -10.10
CA LEU A 29 12.65 -14.42 -8.67
C LEU A 29 11.77 -15.62 -8.37
N SER A 30 11.79 -16.11 -7.13
CA SER A 30 10.83 -17.14 -6.71
C SER A 30 9.45 -16.53 -6.42
N VAL A 31 8.41 -17.36 -6.46
CA VAL A 31 7.06 -16.97 -6.02
C VAL A 31 7.09 -16.52 -4.55
N SER A 32 7.86 -17.19 -3.71
CA SER A 32 8.02 -16.82 -2.30
C SER A 32 8.64 -15.43 -2.12
N ASP A 33 9.64 -15.08 -2.94
CA ASP A 33 10.28 -13.76 -2.88
C ASP A 33 9.29 -12.66 -3.28
N LEU A 34 8.53 -12.89 -4.37
CA LEU A 34 7.50 -11.95 -4.81
C LEU A 34 6.42 -11.74 -3.74
N VAL A 35 5.99 -12.80 -3.07
CA VAL A 35 4.99 -12.72 -2.00
C VAL A 35 5.56 -12.01 -0.78
N ASN A 36 6.78 -12.33 -0.36
CA ASN A 36 7.43 -11.68 0.78
C ASN A 36 7.61 -10.18 0.54
N GLU A 37 8.05 -9.78 -0.65
CA GLU A 37 8.19 -8.36 -1.00
C GLU A 37 6.83 -7.65 -1.06
N ALA A 38 5.81 -8.28 -1.67
CA ALA A 38 4.47 -7.70 -1.70
C ALA A 38 3.92 -7.47 -0.27
N VAL A 39 4.09 -8.44 0.63
CA VAL A 39 3.67 -8.31 2.04
C VAL A 39 4.47 -7.22 2.76
N ARG A 40 5.79 -7.13 2.51
CA ARG A 40 6.63 -6.08 3.11
C ARG A 40 6.17 -4.70 2.67
N VAL A 41 5.96 -4.50 1.37
CA VAL A 41 5.48 -3.22 0.82
C VAL A 41 4.14 -2.84 1.46
N HIS A 42 3.19 -3.78 1.51
CA HIS A 42 1.88 -3.51 2.11
C HIS A 42 1.96 -3.10 3.58
N LEU A 43 2.81 -3.77 4.38
CA LEU A 43 3.03 -3.40 5.78
C LEU A 43 3.73 -2.04 5.95
N THR A 44 4.60 -1.68 5.01
CA THR A 44 5.25 -0.36 5.00
C THR A 44 4.25 0.74 4.63
N GLU A 45 3.41 0.53 3.63
CA GLU A 45 2.33 1.45 3.26
C GLU A 45 1.38 1.69 4.45
N ASP A 46 0.95 0.63 5.13
CA ASP A 46 0.12 0.75 6.35
C ASP A 46 0.81 1.60 7.44
N GLN A 47 2.13 1.47 7.59
CA GLN A 47 2.89 2.27 8.55
C GLN A 47 2.97 3.75 8.13
N GLU A 48 3.16 4.02 6.84
CA GLU A 48 3.17 5.37 6.29
C GLU A 48 1.80 6.05 6.44
N ASP A 49 0.70 5.32 6.24
CA ASP A 49 -0.65 5.81 6.47
C ASP A 49 -0.87 6.21 7.93
N LEU A 50 -0.46 5.37 8.88
CA LEU A 50 -0.54 5.69 10.31
C LEU A 50 0.27 6.93 10.68
N GLN A 51 1.43 7.11 10.06
CA GLN A 51 2.24 8.31 10.27
C GLN A 51 1.56 9.55 9.69
N ALA A 52 1.00 9.45 8.47
CA ALA A 52 0.24 10.53 7.86
C ALA A 52 -0.96 10.95 8.71
N PHE A 53 -1.69 10.00 9.30
CA PHE A 53 -2.74 10.33 10.26
C PHE A 53 -2.21 11.13 11.46
N THR A 54 -1.08 10.70 12.02
CA THR A 54 -0.46 11.34 13.20
C THR A 54 0.02 12.76 12.89
N ASP A 55 0.67 12.96 11.74
CA ASP A 55 1.20 14.26 11.33
C ASP A 55 0.08 15.27 11.07
N ARG A 56 -1.06 14.78 10.56
CA ARG A 56 -2.21 15.59 10.19
C ARG A 56 -3.14 15.93 11.36
N VAL A 57 -2.91 15.39 12.56
CA VAL A 57 -3.72 15.69 13.77
C VAL A 57 -3.78 17.19 14.06
N ASN A 58 -2.70 17.93 13.77
CA ASN A 58 -2.61 19.37 14.03
C ASN A 58 -2.96 20.24 12.80
N GLU A 59 -3.37 19.64 11.68
CA GLU A 59 -3.82 20.41 10.53
C GLU A 59 -5.13 21.15 10.87
N PRO A 60 -5.25 22.44 10.53
CA PRO A 60 -6.48 23.17 10.77
C PRO A 60 -7.60 22.61 9.89
N GLU A 61 -8.76 22.38 10.49
CA GLU A 61 -9.97 22.04 9.75
C GLU A 61 -10.52 23.29 9.03
N MET A 62 -11.12 23.08 7.86
CA MET A 62 -11.81 24.13 7.11
C MET A 62 -13.29 23.79 7.00
N SER A 63 -14.16 24.74 7.34
CA SER A 63 -15.59 24.56 7.13
C SER A 63 -15.93 24.52 5.64
N TYR A 64 -17.04 23.86 5.30
CA TYR A 64 -17.51 23.79 3.93
C TYR A 64 -17.80 25.18 3.33
N GLU A 65 -18.33 26.11 4.13
CA GLU A 65 -18.54 27.49 3.71
C GLU A 65 -17.23 28.21 3.36
N THR A 66 -16.19 28.06 4.20
CA THR A 66 -14.87 28.64 3.93
C THR A 66 -14.27 28.08 2.64
N LEU A 67 -14.43 26.77 2.40
CA LEU A 67 -14.01 26.13 1.15
C LEU A 67 -14.74 26.71 -0.07
N LEU A 68 -16.07 26.85 -0.02
CA LEU A 68 -16.85 27.41 -1.14
C LEU A 68 -16.47 28.87 -1.44
N ASN A 69 -16.27 29.67 -0.41
CA ASN A 69 -15.83 31.06 -0.56
C ASN A 69 -14.43 31.14 -1.20
N ASP A 70 -13.51 30.25 -0.82
CA ASP A 70 -12.18 30.16 -1.41
C ASP A 70 -12.24 29.73 -2.89
N LEU A 71 -13.01 28.69 -3.22
CA LEU A 71 -13.19 28.23 -4.60
C LEU A 71 -13.78 29.32 -5.50
N LYS A 72 -14.78 30.07 -5.03
CA LYS A 72 -15.37 31.20 -5.75
C LYS A 72 -14.36 32.34 -5.95
N LYS A 73 -13.57 32.65 -4.91
CA LYS A 73 -12.49 33.65 -4.99
C LYS A 73 -11.44 33.29 -6.04
N HIS A 74 -11.18 32.00 -6.22
CA HIS A 74 -10.23 31.49 -7.20
C HIS A 74 -10.86 31.14 -8.57
N GLY A 75 -12.14 31.46 -8.79
CA GLY A 75 -12.84 31.25 -10.06
C GLY A 75 -12.96 29.78 -10.47
N LYS A 76 -12.92 28.86 -9.48
CA LYS A 76 -13.12 27.43 -9.70
C LYS A 76 -14.60 27.05 -9.71
N ILE A 77 -15.43 27.90 -9.13
CA ILE A 77 -16.90 27.90 -9.17
C ILE A 77 -17.42 29.34 -9.25
#